data_AF-A0A967P4Q0-F1
#
_entry.id   AF-A0A967P4Q0-F1
#
_cell.length_a   1.000
_cell.length_b   1.000
_cell.length_c   1.000
_cell.angle_alpha   90.00
_cell.angle_beta   90.00
_cell.angle_gamma   90.00
#
_symmetry.space_group_name_H-M   'P 1'
#
loop_
_entity.id
_entity.type
_entity.pdbx_description
1 polymer ?
#
loop_
_entity_poly.entity_id
_entity_poly.type
_entity_poly.pdbx_seq_one_letter_code
_entity_poly.pdbx_strand_id
1 'polypeptide(L)' 'MNSESGTYTLIYRNRSKTRVQVGRLGKIYIQPGYYIYVGSAFGPGGVRARVSRHFRKTKRSHWHIDYLREF' A
#
# COMPACT_ATOMS: atom_id res chain seq x y z
N MET A 1 -17.10 4.38 17.10
CA MET A 1 -17.09 4.09 15.65
C MET A 1 -16.49 2.70 15.47
N ASN A 2 -17.27 1.75 14.96
CA ASN A 2 -16.89 0.33 14.93
C ASN A 2 -15.70 0.08 13.99
N SER A 3 -14.88 -0.89 14.37
CA SER A 3 -13.74 -1.36 13.59
C SER A 3 -14.20 -2.47 12.65
N GLU A 4 -14.71 -2.08 11.48
CA GLU A 4 -15.16 -3.03 10.46
C GLU A 4 -14.00 -3.88 9.96
N SER A 5 -14.12 -5.20 10.10
CA SER A 5 -13.18 -6.15 9.50
C SER A 5 -13.55 -6.41 8.04
N GLY A 6 -12.59 -6.83 7.22
CA GLY A 6 -12.87 -7.19 5.84
C GLY A 6 -11.67 -7.05 4.91
N THR A 7 -11.95 -7.11 3.62
CA THR A 7 -10.98 -6.87 2.55
C THR A 7 -11.11 -5.43 2.05
N TYR A 8 -9.99 -4.80 1.74
CA TYR A 8 -9.95 -3.46 1.18
C TYR A 8 -9.05 -3.41 -0.04
N THR A 9 -9.31 -2.41 -0.87
CA THR A 9 -8.52 -2.14 -2.07
C THR A 9 -7.95 -0.73 -2.01
N LEU A 10 -6.68 -0.58 -2.34
CA LEU A 10 -6.05 0.71 -2.60
C LEU A 10 -5.74 0.84 -4.08
N ILE A 11 -6.13 1.97 -4.66
CA ILE A 11 -5.83 2.33 -6.04
C ILE A 11 -4.71 3.37 -6.02
N TYR A 12 -3.60 3.05 -6.68
CA TYR A 12 -2.47 3.94 -6.86
C TYR A 12 -2.31 4.26 -8.33
N ARG A 13 -2.17 5.55 -8.67
CA ARG A 13 -1.92 6.00 -10.04
C ARG A 13 -0.45 6.40 -10.16
N ASN A 14 0.28 5.66 -10.98
CA ASN A 14 1.63 6.03 -11.38
C ASN A 14 1.59 6.80 -12.71
N ARG A 15 2.32 7.91 -12.81
CA ARG A 15 2.32 8.77 -14.01
C ARG A 15 3.57 8.60 -14.89
N SER A 16 4.64 8.01 -14.37
CA SER A 16 5.94 7.92 -15.04
C SER A 16 6.56 6.54 -14.89
N LYS A 17 7.55 6.20 -15.73
CA LYS A 17 8.34 4.98 -15.51
C LYS A 17 9.26 5.20 -14.31
N THR A 18 9.17 4.33 -13.30
CA THR A 18 9.94 4.46 -12.06
C THR A 18 10.55 3.13 -11.67
N ARG A 19 11.79 3.15 -11.14
CA ARG A 19 12.46 1.97 -10.59
C ARG A 19 12.46 2.04 -9.07
N VAL A 20 11.85 1.05 -8.42
CA VAL A 20 11.64 1.02 -6.97
C VAL A 20 12.32 -0.20 -6.37
N GLN A 21 13.03 -0.04 -5.25
CA GLN A 21 13.51 -1.16 -4.44
C GLN A 21 12.39 -1.59 -3.48
N VAL A 22 11.81 -2.77 -3.68
CA VAL A 22 10.68 -3.26 -2.88
C VAL A 22 11.15 -4.37 -1.94
N GLY A 23 11.63 -3.99 -0.76
CA GLY A 23 12.07 -4.94 0.27
C GLY A 23 12.94 -6.07 -0.29
N ARG A 24 12.55 -7.32 -0.03
CA ARG A 24 13.21 -8.54 -0.53
C ARG A 24 12.90 -8.89 -1.99
N LEU A 25 11.87 -8.29 -2.60
CA LEU A 25 11.55 -8.51 -4.02
C LEU A 25 12.58 -7.86 -4.96
N GLY A 26 13.48 -7.03 -4.45
CA GLY A 26 14.52 -6.41 -5.27
C GLY A 26 14.03 -5.15 -5.99
N LYS A 27 14.73 -4.80 -7.07
CA LYS A 27 14.39 -3.66 -7.92
C LYS A 27 13.29 -4.04 -8.91
N ILE A 28 12.19 -3.30 -8.90
CA ILE A 28 11.06 -3.50 -9.80
C ILE A 28 10.88 -2.25 -10.66
N TYR A 29 10.54 -2.44 -11.94
CA TYR A 29 10.16 -1.37 -12.85
C TYR A 29 8.65 -1.20 -12.86
N ILE A 30 8.20 0.00 -12.52
CA ILE A 30 6.79 0.38 -12.50
C ILE A 30 6.51 1.23 -13.73
N GLN A 31 5.53 0.81 -14.51
CA GLN A 31 5.07 1.52 -15.71
C GLN A 31 3.99 2.55 -15.31
N PRO A 32 3.77 3.60 -16.11
CA PRO A 32 2.60 4.45 -15.95
C PRO A 32 1.30 3.63 -15.98
N GLY A 33 0.35 3.90 -15.08
CA GLY A 33 -0.90 3.16 -15.01
C GLY A 33 -1.53 3.15 -13.61
N TYR A 34 -2.60 2.37 -13.49
CA TYR A 34 -3.26 2.12 -12.21
C TYR A 34 -2.82 0.78 -11.62
N TYR A 35 -2.46 0.82 -10.35
CA TYR A 35 -2.07 -0.34 -9.56
C TYR A 35 -3.08 -0.55 -8.45
N ILE A 36 -3.46 -1.80 -8.27
CA ILE A 36 -4.46 -2.21 -7.30
C ILE A 36 -3.76 -3.07 -6.25
N TYR A 37 -3.85 -2.65 -4.99
CA TYR A 37 -3.42 -3.46 -3.85
C TYR A 37 -4.64 -3.95 -3.10
N VAL A 38 -4.73 -5.27 -2.91
CA VAL A 38 -5.80 -5.92 -2.15
C VAL A 38 -5.23 -6.38 -0.83
N GLY A 39 -5.84 -5.95 0.27
CA GLY A 39 -5.39 -6.27 1.63
C GLY A 39 -6.54 -6.79 2.50
N SER A 40 -6.19 -7.62 3.48
CA SER A 40 -7.12 -8.10 4.50
C SER A 40 -6.94 -7.34 5.82
N ALA A 41 -8.05 -7.11 6.51
CA ALA A 41 -8.13 -6.30 7.72
C ALA A 41 -8.98 -6.97 8.79
N PHE A 42 -8.76 -8.27 9.01
CA PHE A 42 -9.42 -9.05 10.09
C PHE A 42 -8.71 -8.95 11.45
N GLY A 43 -7.65 -8.15 11.53
CA GLY A 43 -6.92 -7.89 12.77
C GLY A 43 -7.45 -6.66 13.52
N PRO A 44 -6.82 -6.30 14.65
CA PRO A 44 -7.26 -5.19 15.49
C PRO A 44 -7.43 -3.87 14.71
N GLY A 45 -8.56 -3.20 14.91
CA GLY A 45 -8.88 -1.90 14.30
C GLY A 45 -9.42 -1.96 12.86
N GLY A 46 -9.51 -3.16 12.26
CA GLY A 46 -10.23 -3.38 11.01
C GLY A 46 -9.65 -2.63 9.79
N VAL A 47 -10.50 -2.47 8.77
CA VAL A 47 -10.20 -1.75 7.52
C VAL A 47 -9.71 -0.35 7.80
N ARG A 48 -10.37 0.37 8.71
CA ARG A 48 -10.00 1.75 9.09
C ARG A 48 -8.55 1.83 9.53
N ALA A 49 -8.10 0.96 10.45
CA ALA A 49 -6.72 0.99 10.94
C ALA A 49 -5.70 0.67 9.85
N ARG A 50 -5.99 -0.32 8.99
CA ARG A 50 -5.10 -0.69 7.87
C ARG A 50 -4.98 0.43 6.84
N VAL A 51 -6.10 0.98 6.40
CA VAL A 51 -6.15 2.09 5.44
C VAL A 51 -5.44 3.31 6.02
N SER A 52 -5.76 3.71 7.26
CA SER A 52 -5.08 4.84 7.92
C SER A 52 -3.57 4.64 8.02
N ARG A 53 -3.09 3.43 8.32
CA ARG A 53 -1.65 3.14 8.34
C ARG A 53 -1.01 3.34 6.97
N HIS A 54 -1.65 2.91 5.89
CA HIS A 54 -1.13 3.16 4.54
C HIS A 54 -0.97 4.66 4.25
N PHE A 55 -1.85 5.52 4.76
CA PHE A 55 -1.76 6.98 4.58
C PHE A 55 -0.77 7.72 5.49
N ARG A 56 -0.25 7.08 6.55
CA ARG A 56 0.77 7.71 7.41
C ARG A 56 2.04 8.05 6.61
N LYS A 57 2.52 9.30 6.71
CA LYS A 57 3.74 9.77 6.02
C LYS A 57 4.99 9.09 6.59
N THR A 58 5.17 9.17 7.91
CA THR A 58 6.31 8.57 8.60
C THR A 58 5.93 7.21 9.17
N LYS A 59 6.44 6.14 8.56
CA LYS A 59 6.31 4.76 9.05
C LYS A 59 7.42 3.90 8.44
N ARG A 60 7.74 2.78 9.09
CA ARG A 60 8.52 1.73 8.44
C ARG A 60 7.66 1.05 7.37
N SER A 61 8.21 0.90 6.17
CA SER A 61 7.60 0.12 5.09
C SER A 61 7.42 -1.33 5.55
N HIS A 62 6.19 -1.83 5.42
CA HIS A 62 5.83 -3.17 5.88
C HIS A 62 5.20 -3.98 4.76
N TRP A 63 4.33 -3.36 3.95
CA TRP A 63 3.74 -3.99 2.78
C TRP A 63 4.41 -3.50 1.50
N HIS A 64 4.34 -4.30 0.42
CA HIS A 64 4.92 -3.93 -0.87
C HIS A 64 4.42 -2.57 -1.39
N ILE A 65 3.13 -2.25 -1.19
CA ILE A 65 2.56 -0.95 -1.55
C ILE A 65 3.17 0.23 -0.78
N ASP A 66 3.71 0.01 0.43
CA ASP A 66 4.33 1.09 1.19
C ASP A 66 5.59 1.62 0.49
N TYR A 67 6.33 0.76 -0.23
CA TYR A 67 7.51 1.14 -1.03
C TYR A 67 7.16 1.93 -2.28
N LEU A 68 5.90 1.87 -2.74
CA LEU A 68 5.46 2.57 -3.94
C LEU A 68 5.11 4.04 -3.67
N ARG A 69 5.05 4.44 -2.39
CA ARG A 69 4.64 5.78 -1.97
C ARG A 69 5.78 6.78 -1.82
N GLU A 70 7.03 6.34 -2.00
CA GLU A 70 8.19 7.24 -2.02
C GLU A 70 8.31 8.02 -3.35
N PHE A 71 7.39 7.79 -4.31
CA PHE A 71 7.37 8.38 -5.65
C PHE A 71 6.00 8.99 -6.00
#